data_AF-G8T9N0-F1
#
_entry.id   AF-G8T9N0-F1
#
_cell.length_a   1.000
_cell.length_b   1.000
_cell.length_c   1.000
_cell.angle_alpha   90.00
_cell.angle_beta   90.00
_cell.angle_gamma   90.00
#
_symmetry.space_group_name_H-M   'P 1'
#
loop_
_entity.id
_entity.type
_entity.pdbx_description
1 polymer ?
#
loop_
_entity_poly.entity_id
_entity_poly.type
_entity_poly.pdbx_seq_one_letter_code
_entity_poly.pdbx_strand_id
1 'polypeptide(L)'
;MRIEVKKNIHFTKLVKVNGRLKEFNFRKLGGSNEGLFTVDVSDDRGNRILFRMQKEQDSWKIQPQQLPNWVMDKENTFHDLIEEELRSL
;
A
#
# COMPACT_ATOMS: atom_id res chain seq x y z
N MET A 1 13.03 17.86 25.95
CA MET A 1 11.95 17.01 25.39
C MET A 1 11.95 17.23 23.88
N ARG A 2 12.26 16.21 23.08
CA ARG A 2 12.25 16.30 21.61
C ARG A 2 10.95 15.67 21.14
N ILE A 3 10.07 16.44 20.51
CA ILE A 3 8.79 15.94 19.99
C ILE A 3 9.08 15.36 18.61
N GLU A 4 9.07 14.03 18.48
CA GLU A 4 9.07 13.36 17.18
C GLU A 4 7.65 13.37 16.61
N VAL A 5 7.41 14.20 15.60
CA VAL A 5 6.12 14.22 14.90
C VAL A 5 6.11 13.06 13.90
N LYS A 6 5.37 12.00 14.22
CA LYS A 6 5.15 10.88 13.29
C LYS A 6 3.87 11.13 12.48
N LYS A 7 4.02 11.46 11.20
CA LYS A 7 2.92 11.76 10.26
C LYS A 7 2.17 10.47 9.90
N ASN A 8 0.86 10.47 10.07
CA ASN A 8 -0.03 9.48 9.46
C ASN A 8 -0.17 9.81 7.97
N ILE A 9 -0.09 8.80 7.11
CA ILE A 9 -0.29 8.96 5.66
C ILE A 9 -1.48 8.09 5.26
N HIS A 10 -2.41 8.66 4.51
CA HIS A 10 -3.55 7.95 3.95
C HIS A 10 -3.85 8.52 2.58
N PHE A 11 -3.87 7.67 1.56
CA PHE A 11 -4.16 8.06 0.19
C PHE A 11 -4.82 6.91 -0.56
N THR A 12 -5.45 7.26 -1.68
CA THR A 12 -6.20 6.31 -2.51
C THR A 12 -5.72 6.44 -3.95
N LYS A 13 -5.50 5.31 -4.63
CA LYS A 13 -5.11 5.27 -6.05
C LYS A 13 -5.95 4.26 -6.81
N LEU A 14 -6.28 4.60 -8.06
CA LEU A 14 -6.96 3.71 -8.99
C LEU A 14 -5.92 2.91 -9.78
N VAL A 15 -5.99 1.58 -9.72
CA VAL A 15 -5.10 0.68 -10.46
C VAL A 15 -5.91 -0.20 -11.39
N LYS A 16 -5.49 -0.27 -12.66
CA LYS A 16 -6.11 -1.15 -13.65
C LYS A 16 -5.66 -2.60 -13.43
N VAL A 17 -6.60 -3.47 -13.12
CA VAL A 17 -6.40 -4.92 -12.96
C VAL A 17 -7.46 -5.66 -13.77
N ASN A 18 -7.06 -6.67 -14.53
CA ASN A 18 -7.98 -7.48 -15.36
C ASN A 18 -8.96 -6.65 -16.20
N GLY A 19 -8.49 -5.52 -16.75
CA GLY A 19 -9.30 -4.63 -17.59
C GLY A 19 -10.24 -3.67 -16.84
N ARG A 20 -10.31 -3.72 -15.51
CA ARG A 20 -11.13 -2.85 -14.66
C ARG A 20 -10.29 -1.97 -13.76
N LEU A 21 -10.80 -0.80 -13.38
CA LEU A 21 -10.18 0.02 -12.35
C LEU A 21 -10.63 -0.49 -10.97
N LYS A 22 -9.67 -0.68 -10.07
CA LYS A 22 -9.92 -0.93 -8.66
C LYS A 22 -9.31 0.17 -7.82
N GLU A 23 -10.01 0.52 -6.75
CA GLU A 23 -9.56 1.49 -5.77
C GLU A 23 -8.73 0.78 -4.69
N PHE A 24 -7.47 1.20 -4.57
CA PHE A 24 -6.57 0.74 -3.52
C PHE A 24 -6.36 1.86 -2.53
N ASN A 25 -6.63 1.57 -1.26
CA ASN A 25 -6.50 2.50 -0.15
C ASN A 25 -5.25 2.16 0.65
N PHE A 26 -4.31 3.10 0.73
CA PHE A 26 -3.00 2.94 1.36
C PHE A 26 -2.95 3.73 2.67
N ARG A 27 -2.59 3.08 3.77
CA ARG A 27 -2.50 3.70 5.09
C ARG A 27 -1.19 3.37 5.78
N LYS A 28 -0.45 4.39 6.21
CA LYS A 28 0.67 4.28 7.13
C LYS A 28 0.32 4.95 8.44
N LEU A 29 0.30 4.15 9.51
CA LEU A 29 0.12 4.63 10.88
C LEU A 29 1.46 5.15 11.41
N GLY A 30 1.46 6.31 12.06
CA GLY A 30 2.60 6.80 12.83
C GLY A 30 2.87 5.90 14.03
N GLY A 31 4.13 5.74 14.43
CA GLY A 31 4.52 4.93 15.60
C GLY A 31 5.66 3.95 15.32
N SER A 32 5.56 2.73 15.87
CA SER A 32 6.52 1.62 15.74
C SER A 32 6.48 0.89 14.39
N ASN A 33 5.58 1.29 13.49
CA ASN A 33 5.40 0.70 12.16
C ASN A 33 6.08 1.54 11.07
N GLU A 34 7.30 2.02 11.35
CA GLU A 34 8.12 2.63 10.32
C GLU A 34 8.41 1.61 9.21
N GLY A 35 8.27 2.03 7.96
CA GLY A 35 8.44 1.13 6.82
C GLY A 35 7.24 0.20 6.55
N LEU A 36 6.03 0.50 7.03
CA LEU A 36 4.83 -0.29 6.72
C LEU A 36 3.67 0.56 6.18
N PHE A 37 3.04 0.09 5.11
CA PHE A 37 1.71 0.50 4.65
C PHE A 37 0.75 -0.67 4.73
N THR A 38 -0.45 -0.44 5.24
CA THR A 38 -1.59 -1.33 5.04
C THR A 38 -2.29 -0.92 3.76
N VAL A 39 -2.67 -1.90 2.95
CA VAL A 39 -3.40 -1.68 1.71
C VAL A 39 -4.71 -2.46 1.75
N ASP A 40 -5.81 -1.80 1.40
CA ASP A 40 -7.10 -2.45 1.25
C ASP A 40 -7.69 -2.23 -0.15
N VAL A 41 -8.36 -3.25 -0.67
CA VAL A 41 -9.02 -3.25 -1.97
C VAL A 41 -10.23 -4.19 -1.93
N SER A 42 -11.26 -3.90 -2.71
CA SER A 42 -12.40 -4.80 -2.87
C SER A 42 -12.24 -5.68 -4.12
N ASP A 43 -12.51 -6.99 -3.99
CA ASP A 43 -12.62 -7.91 -5.12
C ASP A 43 -13.93 -7.68 -5.90
N ASP A 44 -14.14 -8.43 -6.98
CA ASP A 44 -15.34 -8.30 -7.83
C ASP A 44 -16.63 -8.81 -7.15
N ARG A 45 -16.50 -9.50 -6.00
CA ARG A 45 -17.61 -10.00 -5.18
C ARG A 45 -17.91 -9.08 -3.99
N GLY A 46 -17.17 -7.98 -3.84
CA GLY A 46 -17.27 -7.06 -2.71
C GLY A 46 -16.54 -7.52 -1.45
N ASN A 47 -15.77 -8.61 -1.50
CA ASN A 47 -14.92 -9.00 -0.38
C ASN A 47 -13.72 -8.06 -0.29
N ARG A 48 -13.36 -7.67 0.93
CA ARG A 48 -12.17 -6.84 1.16
C ARG A 48 -10.94 -7.73 1.28
N ILE A 49 -9.94 -7.42 0.48
CA ILE A 49 -8.58 -7.97 0.58
C ILE A 49 -7.75 -6.93 1.31
N LEU A 50 -7.16 -7.33 2.43
CA LEU A 50 -6.24 -6.50 3.19
C LEU A 50 -4.86 -7.13 3.15
N PHE A 51 -3.85 -6.34 2.83
CA PHE A 51 -2.46 -6.79 2.81
C PHE A 51 -1.53 -5.67 3.30
N ARG A 52 -0.24 -5.97 3.39
CA ARG A 52 0.77 -5.02 3.87
C ARG A 52 1.88 -4.89 2.85
N MET A 53 2.33 -3.66 2.65
CA MET A 53 3.56 -3.32 1.96
C MET A 53 4.62 -2.98 3.01
N GLN A 54 5.77 -3.62 2.92
CA GLN A 54 6.93 -3.40 3.80
C GLN A 54 8.09 -2.82 3.00
N LYS A 55 8.77 -1.82 3.56
CA LYS A 55 10.00 -1.29 2.98
C LYS A 55 11.11 -2.32 3.20
N GLU A 56 11.62 -2.88 2.11
CA GLU A 56 12.78 -3.78 2.08
C GLU A 56 13.89 -3.11 1.28
N GLN A 57 14.96 -2.73 1.98
CA GLN A 57 16.05 -1.91 1.43
C GLN A 57 15.46 -0.63 0.80
N ASP A 58 15.46 -0.54 -0.53
CA ASP A 58 14.96 0.62 -1.28
C ASP A 58 13.59 0.40 -1.93
N SER A 59 13.02 -0.80 -1.82
CA SER A 59 11.74 -1.15 -2.47
C SER A 59 10.62 -1.37 -1.46
N TRP A 60 9.37 -1.12 -1.89
CA TRP A 60 8.19 -1.50 -1.11
C TRP A 60 7.70 -2.84 -1.66
N LYS A 61 7.60 -3.85 -0.79
CA LYS A 61 7.27 -5.23 -1.14
C LYS A 61 6.03 -5.71 -0.42
N ILE A 62 5.23 -6.57 -1.06
CA ILE A 62 4.09 -7.19 -0.40
C ILE A 62 4.65 -8.16 0.64
N GLN A 63 4.23 -8.02 1.90
CA GLN A 63 4.62 -8.97 2.94
C GLN A 63 4.16 -10.39 2.56
N PRO A 64 4.99 -11.44 2.72
CA PRO A 64 4.66 -12.80 2.33
C PRO A 64 3.30 -13.26 2.87
N GLN A 65 2.33 -13.42 1.96
CA GLN A 65 0.99 -13.92 2.26
C GLN A 65 0.32 -14.41 0.98
N GLN A 66 -0.75 -15.21 1.12
CA GLN A 66 -1.53 -15.66 -0.04
C GLN A 66 -2.47 -14.55 -0.49
N LEU A 67 -2.22 -13.99 -1.67
CA LEU A 67 -3.09 -13.01 -2.33
C LEU A 67 -3.44 -13.49 -3.73
N PRO A 68 -4.55 -13.00 -4.31
CA PRO A 68 -4.84 -13.23 -5.71
C PRO A 68 -3.71 -12.72 -6.62
N ASN A 69 -3.42 -13.45 -7.70
CA ASN A 69 -2.35 -13.10 -8.65
C ASN A 69 -2.48 -11.66 -9.16
N TRP A 70 -3.71 -11.20 -9.43
CA TRP A 70 -3.94 -9.83 -9.90
C TRP A 70 -3.53 -8.73 -8.92
N VAL A 71 -3.40 -9.05 -7.62
CA VAL A 71 -2.80 -8.16 -6.61
C VAL A 71 -1.28 -8.30 -6.64
N MET A 72 -0.77 -9.53 -6.63
CA MET A 72 0.68 -9.81 -6.64
C MET A 72 1.38 -9.22 -7.87
N ASP A 73 0.76 -9.31 -9.04
CA ASP A 73 1.26 -8.77 -10.31
C ASP A 73 1.40 -7.23 -10.31
N LYS A 74 0.84 -6.55 -9.29
CA LYS A 74 0.86 -5.09 -9.13
C LYS A 74 1.80 -4.60 -8.05
N GLU A 75 2.61 -5.47 -7.45
CA GLU A 75 3.58 -5.08 -6.41
C GLU A 75 4.44 -3.88 -6.82
N ASN A 76 5.07 -3.93 -8.00
CA ASN A 76 5.90 -2.82 -8.48
C ASN A 76 5.10 -1.53 -8.67
N THR A 77 3.85 -1.64 -9.14
CA THR A 77 2.96 -0.47 -9.24
C THR A 77 2.66 0.11 -7.86
N PHE A 78 2.45 -0.72 -6.84
CA PHE A 78 2.24 -0.23 -5.48
C PHE A 78 3.49 0.45 -4.92
N HIS A 79 4.68 -0.07 -5.22
CA HIS A 79 5.93 0.61 -4.90
C HIS A 79 5.99 2.01 -5.49
N ASP A 80 5.75 2.14 -6.79
CA ASP A 80 5.80 3.44 -7.47
C ASP A 80 4.80 4.44 -6.88
N LEU A 81 3.57 3.98 -6.60
CA LEU A 81 2.51 4.81 -6.01
C LEU A 81 2.86 5.30 -4.60
N ILE A 82 3.48 4.45 -3.78
CA ILE A 82 3.93 4.82 -2.44
C ILE A 82 5.08 5.83 -2.53
N GLU A 83 6.06 5.61 -3.40
CA GLU A 83 7.19 6.53 -3.58
C GLU A 83 6.73 7.88 -4.13
N GLU A 84 5.80 7.90 -5.09
CA GLU A 84 5.18 9.13 -5.59
C GLU A 84 4.50 9.92 -4.46
N GLU A 85 3.68 9.24 -3.65
CA GLU A 85 3.01 9.89 -2.52
C GLU A 85 4.02 10.43 -1.52
N LEU A 86 5.03 9.64 -1.14
CA LEU A 86 6.05 10.05 -0.18
C LEU A 86 6.88 11.26 -0.66
N ARG A 87 7.12 11.39 -1.98
CA ARG A 87 7.80 12.56 -2.56
C ARG A 87 6.92 13.82 -2.58
N SER A 88 5.60 13.65 -2.54
CA SER A 88 4.64 14.77 -2.57
C SER A 88 4.35 15.39 -1.19
N LEU A 89 4.83 14.77 -0.11
CA LEU A 89 4.53 15.12 1.29
C LEU A 89 5.55 16.04 1.95
#